data_AF-A0A3D5AZQ0-F1
#
_entry.id   AF-A0A3D5AZQ0-F1
#
_cell.length_a   1.000
_cell.length_b   1.000
_cell.length_c   1.000
_cell.angle_alpha   90.00
_cell.angle_beta   90.00
_cell.angle_gamma   90.00
#
_symmetry.space_group_name_H-M   'P 1'
#
loop_
_entity.id
_entity.type
_entity.pdbx_description
1 polymer ?
#
loop_
_entity_poly.entity_id
_entity_poly.type
_entity_poly.pdbx_seq_one_letter_code
_entity_poly.pdbx_strand_id
1 'polypeptide(L)'
;MTSVDHRPDLHFHDSFEQVVQLGNRLVADNQQAELWDVADGLLAGAIQFWLYSRQPCGDPHCEDCISVNTAQSRFAEMQRISRQFAEDSEYFHSPNDINVGRA
;
A
#
# COMPACT_ATOMS: atom_id res chain seq x y z
N MET A 1 26.34 -25.39 -6.03
CA MET A 1 25.63 -24.78 -4.88
C MET A 1 25.20 -23.39 -5.31
N THR A 2 24.02 -23.26 -5.91
CA THR A 2 23.43 -21.97 -6.27
C THR A 2 22.89 -21.34 -5.00
N SER A 3 23.53 -20.24 -4.57
CA SER A 3 23.02 -19.39 -3.50
C SER A 3 21.65 -18.88 -3.93
N VAL A 4 20.63 -19.24 -3.17
CA VAL A 4 19.27 -18.70 -3.32
C VAL A 4 19.35 -17.21 -3.00
N ASP A 5 19.23 -16.41 -4.05
CA ASP A 5 19.16 -14.96 -3.99
C ASP A 5 17.82 -14.56 -3.35
N HIS A 6 17.87 -14.11 -2.11
CA HIS A 6 16.70 -13.61 -1.40
C HIS A 6 16.32 -12.25 -1.97
N ARG A 7 15.44 -12.21 -2.97
CA ARG A 7 14.84 -10.96 -3.46
C ARG A 7 13.31 -10.87 -3.33
N PRO A 8 12.72 -11.12 -2.14
CA PRO A 8 11.33 -10.73 -1.89
C PRO A 8 11.09 -9.22 -2.03
N ASP A 9 12.14 -8.39 -1.88
CA ASP A 9 12.06 -6.94 -2.00
C ASP A 9 11.82 -6.44 -3.44
N LEU A 10 12.19 -7.23 -4.47
CA LEU A 10 12.00 -6.82 -5.87
C LEU A 10 10.53 -6.70 -6.26
N HIS A 11 9.70 -7.69 -5.91
CA HIS A 11 8.29 -7.67 -6.29
C HIS A 11 7.52 -6.54 -5.59
N PHE A 12 7.92 -6.20 -4.36
CA PHE A 12 7.37 -5.05 -3.66
C PHE A 12 7.76 -3.75 -4.39
N HIS A 13 9.05 -3.54 -4.66
CA HIS A 13 9.56 -2.36 -5.32
C HIS A 13 8.97 -2.17 -6.72
N ASP A 14 8.97 -3.21 -7.54
CA ASP A 14 8.41 -3.19 -8.90
C ASP A 14 6.92 -2.82 -8.89
N SER A 15 6.16 -3.34 -7.93
CA SER A 15 4.73 -3.03 -7.80
C SER A 15 4.52 -1.59 -7.33
N PHE A 16 5.31 -1.12 -6.37
CA PHE A 16 5.28 0.25 -5.86
C PHE A 16 5.56 1.26 -6.98
N GLU A 17 6.65 1.07 -7.73
CA GLU A 17 7.02 1.97 -8.83
C GLU A 17 5.94 2.02 -9.91
N GLN A 18 5.36 0.86 -10.27
CA GLN A 18 4.30 0.81 -11.27
C GLN A 18 3.03 1.55 -10.85
N VAL A 19 2.67 1.51 -9.56
CA VAL A 19 1.52 2.27 -9.02
C VAL A 19 1.78 3.77 -9.09
N VAL A 20 2.96 4.24 -8.70
CA VAL A 20 3.34 5.66 -8.79
C VAL A 20 3.33 6.13 -10.25
N GLN A 21 3.94 5.35 -11.15
CA GLN A 21 3.93 5.67 -12.58
C GLN A 21 2.53 5.68 -13.18
N LEU A 22 1.64 4.79 -12.73
CA LEU A 22 0.23 4.81 -13.14
C LEU A 22 -0.45 6.11 -12.73
N GLY A 23 -0.27 6.58 -11.49
CA GLY A 23 -0.83 7.88 -11.07
C GLY A 23 -0.31 9.05 -11.89
N ASN A 24 0.99 9.09 -12.16
CA ASN A 24 1.59 10.11 -13.02
C ASN A 24 0.97 10.12 -14.43
N ARG A 25 0.72 8.93 -15.02
CA ARG A 25 0.06 8.82 -16.32
C ARG A 25 -1.40 9.28 -16.28
N LEU A 26 -2.17 8.86 -15.28
CA LEU A 26 -3.59 9.22 -15.15
C LEU A 26 -3.80 10.73 -15.03
N VAL A 27 -2.91 11.42 -14.32
CA VAL A 27 -2.93 12.89 -14.23
C VAL A 27 -2.51 13.53 -15.55
N ALA A 28 -1.45 13.01 -16.20
CA ALA A 28 -0.96 13.55 -17.47
C ALA A 28 -1.98 13.41 -18.61
N ASP A 29 -2.71 12.29 -18.66
CA ASP A 29 -3.68 11.99 -19.72
C ASP A 29 -5.00 12.77 -19.57
N ASN A 30 -5.23 13.41 -18.41
CA ASN A 30 -6.44 14.17 -18.15
C ASN A 30 -6.14 15.54 -17.49
N GLN A 31 -6.06 16.59 -18.30
CA GLN A 31 -5.78 17.96 -17.85
C GLN A 31 -6.83 18.55 -16.90
N GLN A 32 -7.99 17.90 -16.74
CA GLN A 32 -9.04 18.30 -15.79
C GLN A 32 -9.07 17.42 -14.54
N ALA A 33 -8.22 16.40 -14.44
CA ALA A 33 -8.17 15.55 -13.26
C ALA A 33 -7.50 16.30 -12.11
N GLU A 34 -8.22 16.43 -11.00
CA GLU A 34 -7.61 16.85 -9.75
C GLU A 34 -6.70 15.72 -9.26
N LEU A 35 -5.45 16.06 -8.92
CA LEU A 35 -4.44 15.10 -8.47
C LEU A 35 -4.95 14.23 -7.30
N TRP A 36 -5.84 14.78 -6.48
CA TRP A 36 -6.28 14.19 -5.22
C TRP A 36 -7.38 13.16 -5.50
N ASP A 37 -8.25 13.42 -6.48
CA ASP A 37 -9.25 12.46 -6.95
C ASP A 37 -8.57 11.22 -7.57
N VAL A 38 -7.50 11.44 -8.33
CA VAL A 38 -6.68 10.34 -8.88
C VAL A 38 -6.00 9.57 -7.75
N ALA A 39 -5.41 10.26 -6.77
CA ALA A 39 -4.77 9.62 -5.63
C ALA A 39 -5.76 8.79 -4.78
N ASP A 40 -6.94 9.32 -4.50
CA ASP A 40 -8.00 8.62 -3.76
C ASP A 40 -8.48 7.37 -4.51
N GLY A 41 -8.65 7.48 -5.83
CA GLY A 41 -9.00 6.34 -6.69
C GLY A 41 -7.93 5.24 -6.69
N LEU A 42 -6.66 5.62 -6.77
CA LEU A 42 -5.54 4.68 -6.68
C LEU A 42 -5.47 4.00 -5.31
N LEU A 43 -5.64 4.75 -4.22
CA LEU A 43 -5.67 4.22 -2.87
C LEU A 43 -6.83 3.23 -2.69
N ALA A 44 -8.03 3.58 -3.17
CA ALA A 44 -9.18 2.68 -3.11
C ALA A 44 -8.92 1.37 -3.88
N GLY A 45 -8.33 1.45 -5.08
CA GLY A 45 -7.94 0.28 -5.87
C GLY A 45 -6.90 -0.59 -5.17
N ALA A 46 -5.87 0.02 -4.58
CA ALA A 46 -4.83 -0.69 -3.83
C ALA A 46 -5.41 -1.41 -2.61
N ILE A 47 -6.31 -0.77 -1.85
CA ILE A 47 -7.04 -1.38 -0.73
C ILE A 47 -7.85 -2.59 -1.21
N GLN A 48 -8.59 -2.45 -2.32
CA GLN A 48 -9.39 -3.53 -2.87
C GLN A 48 -8.53 -4.74 -3.26
N PHE A 49 -7.41 -4.50 -3.96
CA PHE A 49 -6.49 -5.57 -4.35
C PHE A 49 -5.83 -6.24 -3.14
N TRP A 50 -5.42 -5.46 -2.14
CA TRP A 50 -4.82 -6.00 -0.92
C TRP A 50 -5.80 -6.91 -0.17
N LEU A 51 -7.05 -6.47 0.01
CA LEU A 51 -8.10 -7.28 0.65
C LEU A 51 -8.42 -8.55 -0.15
N TYR A 52 -8.43 -8.47 -1.48
CA TYR A 52 -8.57 -9.64 -2.36
C TYR A 52 -7.42 -10.64 -2.16
N SER A 53 -6.17 -10.15 -2.08
CA SER A 53 -4.99 -11.01 -1.91
C SER A 53 -4.91 -11.72 -0.55
N ARG A 54 -5.72 -11.29 0.42
CA ARG A 54 -5.73 -11.78 1.81
C ARG A 54 -7.02 -12.47 2.20
N GLN A 55 -7.80 -12.96 1.24
CA GLN A 55 -9.00 -13.75 1.55
C GLN A 55 -8.62 -15.01 2.35
N PRO A 56 -9.37 -15.36 3.41
CA PRO A 56 -9.11 -16.59 4.16
C PRO A 56 -9.38 -17.81 3.29
N CYS A 57 -8.66 -18.91 3.55
CA CYS A 57 -8.73 -20.13 2.75
C CYS A 57 -10.06 -20.92 2.85
N GLY A 58 -10.98 -20.48 3.72
CA GLY A 58 -12.29 -21.13 3.94
C GLY A 58 -12.32 -22.10 5.12
N ASP A 59 -11.17 -22.49 5.67
CA ASP A 59 -11.09 -23.25 6.93
C ASP A 59 -11.13 -22.32 8.15
N PRO A 60 -12.15 -22.41 9.02
CA PRO A 60 -12.24 -21.59 10.23
C PRO A 60 -11.12 -21.81 11.26
N HIS A 61 -10.43 -22.95 11.20
CA HIS A 61 -9.38 -23.34 12.15
C HIS A 61 -7.95 -23.19 11.59
N CYS A 62 -7.80 -22.63 10.39
CA CYS A 62 -6.49 -22.41 9.80
C CYS A 62 -5.70 -21.36 10.57
N GLU A 63 -4.59 -21.77 11.19
CA GLU A 63 -3.73 -20.92 12.02
C GLU A 63 -3.07 -19.80 11.20
N ASP A 64 -2.67 -20.09 9.96
CA ASP A 64 -2.07 -19.11 9.05
C ASP A 64 -3.04 -17.97 8.69
N CYS A 65 -4.35 -18.23 8.78
CA CYS A 65 -5.39 -17.25 8.50
C CYS A 65 -5.79 -16.42 9.72
N ILE A 66 -5.30 -16.67 10.94
CA ILE A 66 -5.80 -16.03 12.17
C ILE A 66 -5.81 -14.49 12.06
N SER A 67 -4.79 -13.88 11.46
CA SER A 67 -4.70 -12.43 11.28
C SER A 67 -5.66 -11.87 10.23
N VAL A 68 -6.26 -12.73 9.40
CA VAL A 68 -7.08 -12.36 8.22
C VAL A 68 -8.40 -13.13 8.10
N ASN A 69 -8.76 -13.95 9.10
CA ASN A 69 -9.92 -14.85 9.04
C ASN A 69 -11.26 -14.15 9.17
N THR A 70 -11.29 -12.92 9.71
CA THR A 70 -12.47 -12.06 9.71
C THR A 70 -12.21 -10.78 8.93
N ALA A 71 -13.29 -10.09 8.53
CA ALA A 71 -13.16 -8.78 7.88
C ALA A 71 -12.47 -7.76 8.80
N GLN A 72 -12.78 -7.79 10.10
CA GLN A 72 -12.20 -6.92 11.11
C GLN A 72 -10.70 -7.22 11.31
N SER A 73 -10.31 -8.48 11.38
CA SER A 73 -8.90 -8.88 11.49
C SER A 73 -8.11 -8.41 10.26
N ARG A 74 -8.62 -8.65 9.04
CA ARG A 74 -7.99 -8.14 7.79
C ARG A 74 -7.85 -6.64 7.78
N PHE A 75 -8.90 -5.92 8.17
CA PHE A 75 -8.87 -4.47 8.21
C PHE A 75 -7.85 -3.95 9.23
N ALA A 76 -7.76 -4.56 10.41
CA ALA A 76 -6.78 -4.20 11.43
C ALA A 76 -5.34 -4.43 10.93
N GLU A 77 -5.08 -5.55 10.26
CA GLU A 77 -3.77 -5.83 9.68
C GLU A 77 -3.42 -4.87 8.53
N MET A 78 -4.41 -4.54 7.68
CA MET A 78 -4.24 -3.52 6.65
C MET A 78 -3.87 -2.16 7.26
N GLN A 79 -4.60 -1.71 8.29
CA GLN A 79 -4.29 -0.45 8.98
C GLN A 79 -2.88 -0.44 9.59
N ARG A 80 -2.45 -1.58 10.16
CA ARG A 80 -1.10 -1.73 10.72
C ARG A 80 -0.03 -1.54 9.64
N ILE A 81 -0.19 -2.21 8.50
CA ILE A 81 0.77 -2.11 7.39
C ILE A 81 0.70 -0.75 6.70
N SER A 82 -0.50 -0.18 6.50
CA SER A 82 -0.67 1.17 5.95
C SER A 82 0.04 2.23 6.80
N ARG A 83 0.01 2.10 8.12
CA ARG A 83 0.78 2.97 9.02
C ARG A 83 2.28 2.84 8.76
N GLN A 84 2.80 1.61 8.69
CA GLN A 84 4.21 1.38 8.41
C GLN A 84 4.63 2.01 7.08
N PHE A 85 3.87 1.78 6.00
CA PHE A 85 4.16 2.38 4.69
C PHE A 85 4.07 3.90 4.68
N ALA A 86 3.14 4.46 5.46
CA ALA A 86 3.06 5.90 5.62
C ALA A 86 4.30 6.43 6.34
N GLU A 87 4.71 5.81 7.45
CA GLU A 87 5.89 6.20 8.24
C GLU A 87 7.21 6.04 7.47
N ASP A 88 7.30 5.06 6.57
CA ASP A 88 8.46 4.83 5.69
C ASP A 88 8.49 5.76 4.46
N SER A 89 7.41 6.50 4.18
CA SER A 89 7.32 7.40 3.04
C SER A 89 8.19 8.64 3.22
N GLU A 90 8.87 9.06 2.14
CA GLU A 90 9.61 10.34 2.11
C GLU A 90 8.71 11.56 2.38
N TYR A 91 7.40 11.41 2.22
CA TYR A 91 6.41 12.47 2.41
C TYR A 91 5.79 12.50 3.81
N PHE A 92 6.11 11.56 4.71
CA PHE A 92 5.52 11.50 6.06
C PHE A 92 5.90 12.68 6.94
N HIS A 93 7.13 13.18 6.76
CA HIS A 93 7.64 14.38 7.41
C HIS A 93 7.99 15.40 6.35
N SER A 94 7.00 16.20 5.97
CA SER A 94 7.17 17.23 4.96
C SER A 94 7.77 18.49 5.60
N PRO A 95 8.73 19.16 4.94
CA PRO A 95 9.23 20.47 5.39
C PRO A 95 8.15 21.54 5.53
N ASN A 96 7.00 21.33 4.88
CA ASN A 96 5.85 22.23 4.93
C ASN A 96 4.89 21.93 6.08
N ASP A 97 5.12 20.88 6.87
CA ASP A 97 4.25 20.53 8.00
C ASP A 97 4.35 21.58 9.11
N ILE A 98 3.19 21.96 9.67
CA ILE A 98 3.07 23.02 10.69
C ILE A 98 3.81 22.72 12.00
N ASN A 99 4.04 21.44 12.28
CA ASN A 99 4.70 20.93 13.48
C ASN A 99 6.19 20.63 13.29
N VAL A 100 6.76 20.94 12.11
CA VAL A 100 8.20 20.85 11.88
C VAL A 100 8.82 22.20 12.24
N GLY A 101 9.67 22.21 13.27
CA GLY A 101 10.39 23.41 13.70
C GLY A 101 11.32 23.92 12.61
N ARG A 102 11.08 25.15 12.12
CA ARG A 102 11.99 25.84 11.21
C ARG A 102 13.05 26.53 12.05
N ALA A 103 14.26 25.98 12.07
CA ALA A 103 15.44 26.58 12.71
C ALA A 103 16.04 27.67 11.81
#